data_AF-A0A940BLZ4-F1
#
_entry.id   AF-A0A940BLZ4-F1
#
_cell.length_a   1.000
_cell.length_b   1.000
_cell.length_c   1.000
_cell.angle_alpha   90.00
_cell.angle_beta   90.00
_cell.angle_gamma   90.00
#
_symmetry.space_group_name_H-M   'P 1'
#
loop_
_entity.id
_entity.type
_entity.pdbx_description
1 polymer ?
#
loop_
_entity_poly.entity_id
_entity_poly.type
_entity_poly.pdbx_seq_one_letter_code
_entity_poly.pdbx_strand_id
1 'polypeptide(L)'
;MKQLVIVLFAAICSAANAGEKILERPAFRSETTSDIFPVKVELTKDATIVHFHVNCAAWRKWDMVGARLDANGKTFACQKGRIITHERKEVLADEAFEFEKEYEKNAQMDSVILYFAPLPKGTKTFDFIENDDDGRWKFYGIRLDNKLYPELLPAYKLRKDEGKPLEPLTLKYGEATATITILGDTINDFSWFGDPSRDPITSEYNVKSEGRGNICCYFQPAYSAIMPKFIGPKIDTDGFGGQYNMIVIPGETLTIDFDPATCYAMVYDFAAGKPSHQGYRLGGTIGDLNEVLLDNQRHFVLYKMSEIPTYNEVKDFPEWREKLWQNLCAVRDSVMNSQDYTRRQKDFFTLLIERAYVRCNVLCLGFLEWKNNYSLPDSALAHLKNTYTLVDPRAKELQFFKDGRSFYFPLVDEVLPYFDANGLTESEPYRMTKAMADAKKIGDVMKQGKVLPESEIEKAHPYFQRVLREFNDSNRVQLERIEREAKDRIKPTPDVPGDKLLQAIVDEHPGKVVFFDLWATWCGPCKRGIEAMEPLKEKLKGKDVVFVYITDESSFMNAWTESVLKIPGIHYRISSMKWKEIPIPGGIPQYYLYDRQGKKIWEQTGFNDEVLKDIEVQINKALE
;
A
#
# COMPACT_ATOMS: atom_id res chain seq x y z
N MET A 1 25.21 57.84 33.46
CA MET A 1 25.13 56.61 34.26
C MET A 1 23.84 55.91 33.89
N LYS A 2 23.71 54.68 33.42
CA LYS A 2 24.54 53.54 32.93
C LYS A 2 23.47 52.71 32.17
N GLN A 3 23.50 52.40 30.87
CA GLN A 3 24.45 51.65 30.02
C GLN A 3 24.68 50.17 30.43
N LEU A 4 24.61 49.30 29.41
CA LEU A 4 25.12 47.91 29.28
C LEU A 4 24.34 46.81 30.04
N VAL A 5 23.93 45.67 29.46
CA VAL A 5 24.61 44.81 28.47
C VAL A 5 23.61 44.17 27.49
N ILE A 6 23.73 44.54 26.21
CA ILE A 6 23.43 43.72 25.03
C ILE A 6 24.81 43.48 24.40
N VAL A 7 25.43 42.29 24.49
CA VAL A 7 26.51 41.82 23.57
C VAL A 7 26.74 40.29 23.75
N LEU A 8 27.05 39.60 22.63
CA LEU A 8 27.62 38.25 22.40
C LEU A 8 26.61 37.07 22.47
N PHE A 9 26.25 36.38 21.39
CA PHE A 9 27.06 35.88 20.27
C PHE A 9 26.44 36.16 18.89
N ALA A 10 26.89 37.26 18.26
CA ALA A 10 27.13 37.27 16.82
C ALA A 10 28.66 37.36 16.67
N ALA A 11 29.18 36.72 15.62
CA ALA A 11 30.60 36.65 15.26
C ALA A 11 31.47 35.64 16.05
N ILE A 12 31.27 34.35 15.76
CA ILE A 12 32.39 33.64 15.14
C ILE A 12 32.14 33.74 13.65
N CYS A 13 32.62 34.84 13.05
CA CYS A 13 33.05 34.78 11.67
C CYS A 13 34.19 33.75 11.66
N SER A 14 33.87 32.48 11.44
CA SER A 14 34.76 31.65 10.66
C SER A 14 34.94 32.45 9.37
N ALA A 15 36.20 32.75 9.04
CA ALA A 15 36.52 33.27 7.73
C ALA A 15 35.76 32.41 6.72
N ALA A 16 34.69 32.96 6.12
CA ALA A 16 34.09 32.35 4.96
C ALA A 16 35.20 32.42 3.92
N ASN A 17 35.91 31.31 3.74
CA ASN A 17 36.88 31.19 2.67
C ASN A 17 36.11 31.56 1.40
N ALA A 18 36.61 32.56 0.69
CA ALA A 18 36.10 32.92 -0.62
C ALA A 18 36.20 31.68 -1.53
N GLY A 19 35.13 30.90 -1.61
CA GLY A 19 35.14 29.57 -2.23
C GLY A 19 34.13 28.57 -1.65
N GLU A 20 33.64 28.78 -0.43
CA GLU A 20 32.65 27.89 0.19
C GLU A 20 31.21 28.31 -0.18
N LYS A 21 30.42 27.38 -0.73
CA LYS A 21 29.00 27.58 -1.07
C LYS A 21 28.15 26.58 -0.28
N ILE A 22 27.26 27.12 0.55
CA ILE A 22 26.30 26.32 1.32
C ILE A 22 24.93 26.46 0.68
N LEU A 23 24.27 25.33 0.46
CA LEU A 23 22.92 25.20 -0.09
C LEU A 23 22.05 24.52 0.96
N GLU A 24 21.13 25.28 1.54
CA GLU A 24 20.14 24.73 2.47
C GLU A 24 18.96 24.21 1.67
N ARG A 25 18.52 22.98 1.97
CA ARG A 25 17.37 22.30 1.33
C ARG A 25 17.39 22.40 -0.20
N PRO A 26 18.45 21.88 -0.86
CA PRO A 26 18.57 22.00 -2.31
C PRO A 26 17.43 21.27 -3.01
N ALA A 27 16.81 21.91 -4.00
CA ALA A 27 15.81 21.27 -4.84
C ALA A 27 16.42 20.12 -5.65
N PHE A 28 15.69 19.04 -5.83
CA PHE A 28 16.06 17.91 -6.69
C PHE A 28 14.90 17.56 -7.63
N ARG A 29 15.19 16.77 -8.66
CA ARG A 29 14.23 16.44 -9.72
C ARG A 29 13.33 15.25 -9.34
N SER A 30 13.94 14.19 -8.81
CA SER A 30 13.24 12.97 -8.40
C SER A 30 14.03 12.16 -7.38
N GLU A 31 13.33 11.30 -6.65
CA GLU A 31 13.89 10.34 -5.69
C GLU A 31 13.32 8.94 -5.91
N THR A 32 13.99 7.92 -5.37
CA THR A 32 13.50 6.53 -5.30
C THR A 32 13.18 6.09 -3.88
N THR A 33 13.35 7.00 -2.90
CA THR A 33 13.22 6.70 -1.49
C THR A 33 12.69 7.90 -0.74
N SER A 34 12.04 7.62 0.37
CA SER A 34 11.59 8.62 1.31
C SER A 34 12.13 8.38 2.74
N ASP A 35 13.08 7.45 2.84
CA ASP A 35 13.75 7.07 4.08
C ASP A 35 14.85 8.05 4.49
N ILE A 36 15.37 8.86 3.56
CA ILE A 36 16.38 9.89 3.81
C ILE A 36 16.06 11.13 2.97
N PHE A 37 16.55 12.31 3.35
CA PHE A 37 16.31 13.54 2.58
C PHE A 37 17.51 14.47 2.58
N PRO A 38 17.98 14.99 1.43
CA PRO A 38 19.04 15.98 1.39
C PRO A 38 18.55 17.29 2.01
N VAL A 39 19.15 17.66 3.15
CA VAL A 39 18.79 18.88 3.90
C VAL A 39 19.82 19.99 3.72
N LYS A 40 21.07 19.66 3.36
CA LYS A 40 22.13 20.65 3.10
C LYS A 40 23.21 20.08 2.20
N VAL A 41 23.76 20.92 1.32
CA VAL A 41 24.96 20.63 0.52
C VAL A 41 26.00 21.72 0.75
N GLU A 42 27.22 21.33 1.09
CA GLU A 42 28.36 22.22 1.22
C GLU A 42 29.37 21.93 0.11
N LEU A 43 29.66 22.95 -0.70
CA LEU A 43 30.73 22.91 -1.69
C LEU A 43 31.92 23.66 -1.13
N THR A 44 33.00 22.93 -0.89
CA THR A 44 34.28 23.51 -0.44
C THR A 44 35.33 23.29 -1.52
N LYS A 45 36.52 23.86 -1.32
CA LYS A 45 37.67 23.60 -2.21
C LYS A 45 38.14 22.13 -2.18
N ASP A 46 37.89 21.41 -1.07
CA ASP A 46 38.47 20.09 -0.80
C ASP A 46 37.43 18.96 -0.81
N ALA A 47 36.14 19.29 -0.69
CA ALA A 47 35.07 18.31 -0.66
C ALA A 47 33.72 18.86 -1.12
N THR A 48 32.86 17.95 -1.59
CA THR A 48 31.41 18.14 -1.62
C THR A 48 30.82 17.34 -0.46
N ILE A 49 30.02 17.99 0.38
CA ILE A 49 29.45 17.40 1.59
C ILE A 49 27.93 17.43 1.45
N VAL A 50 27.29 16.27 1.62
CA VAL A 50 25.82 16.15 1.54
C VAL A 50 25.30 15.68 2.88
N HIS A 51 24.39 16.46 3.45
CA HIS A 51 23.73 16.16 4.72
C HIS A 51 22.35 15.61 4.41
N PHE A 52 22.08 14.41 4.92
CA PHE A 52 20.77 13.79 4.85
C PHE A 52 20.13 13.74 6.24
N HIS A 53 18.86 14.11 6.33
CA HIS A 53 18.02 13.74 7.46
C HIS A 53 17.56 12.29 7.27
N VAL A 54 17.58 11.48 8.33
CA VAL A 54 17.17 10.06 8.26
C VAL A 54 15.76 9.87 8.80
N ASN A 55 14.83 9.52 7.91
CA ASN A 55 13.45 9.22 8.24
C ASN A 55 13.06 7.74 8.06
N CYS A 56 14.02 6.82 7.88
CA CYS A 56 13.72 5.42 7.58
C CYS A 56 12.88 4.71 8.67
N ALA A 57 12.25 3.59 8.34
CA ALA A 57 11.52 2.82 9.35
C ALA A 57 12.47 2.21 10.39
N ALA A 58 12.09 2.22 11.67
CA ALA A 58 12.96 1.76 12.77
C ALA A 58 13.40 0.28 12.65
N TRP A 59 12.68 -0.53 11.86
CA TRP A 59 12.97 -1.95 11.61
C TRP A 59 13.82 -2.19 10.34
N ARG A 60 14.12 -1.14 9.55
CA ARG A 60 14.87 -1.27 8.30
C ARG A 60 16.36 -1.02 8.55
N LYS A 61 17.19 -2.00 8.20
CA LYS A 61 18.64 -1.88 8.17
C LYS A 61 19.13 -1.16 6.91
N TRP A 62 20.24 -0.43 7.01
CA TRP A 62 20.85 0.34 5.91
C TRP A 62 22.37 0.48 6.09
N ASP A 63 23.14 0.60 5.00
CA ASP A 63 24.62 0.56 5.05
C ASP A 63 25.34 1.56 4.11
N MET A 64 24.61 2.26 3.22
CA MET A 64 25.15 3.20 2.22
C MET A 64 26.32 2.63 1.39
N VAL A 65 26.40 1.31 1.24
CA VAL A 65 27.48 0.66 0.50
C VAL A 65 27.33 0.98 -0.98
N GLY A 66 28.40 1.56 -1.55
CA GLY A 66 28.44 2.01 -2.94
C GLY A 66 28.09 3.48 -3.17
N ALA A 67 27.78 4.24 -2.10
CA ALA A 67 27.26 5.59 -2.21
C ALA A 67 28.19 6.50 -3.02
N ARG A 68 27.63 7.27 -3.95
CA ARG A 68 28.39 8.12 -4.88
C ARG A 68 27.58 9.33 -5.35
N LEU A 69 28.29 10.31 -5.91
CA LEU A 69 27.70 11.38 -6.70
C LEU A 69 27.99 11.17 -8.18
N ASP A 70 27.00 11.40 -9.03
CA ASP A 70 27.17 11.42 -10.49
C ASP A 70 26.91 12.85 -11.01
N ALA A 71 27.90 13.47 -11.65
CA ALA A 71 27.81 14.84 -12.13
C ALA A 71 28.61 15.06 -13.42
N ASN A 72 28.00 15.68 -14.44
CA ASN A 72 28.62 15.97 -15.74
C ASN A 72 29.31 14.75 -16.38
N GLY A 73 28.70 13.56 -16.27
CA GLY A 73 29.25 12.31 -16.80
C GLY A 73 30.44 11.73 -16.03
N LYS A 74 30.68 12.19 -14.80
CA LYS A 74 31.71 11.66 -13.88
C LYS A 74 31.08 11.17 -12.59
N THR A 75 31.70 10.16 -12.00
CA THR A 75 31.30 9.56 -10.73
C THR A 75 32.30 9.87 -9.63
N PHE A 76 31.79 10.15 -8.43
CA PHE A 76 32.55 10.53 -7.25
C PHE A 76 32.12 9.63 -6.08
N ALA A 77 32.94 8.62 -5.76
CA ALA A 77 32.64 7.71 -4.65
C ALA A 77 32.65 8.45 -3.29
N CYS A 78 31.79 8.00 -2.37
CA CYS A 78 31.81 8.46 -0.99
C CYS A 78 33.15 8.09 -0.35
N GLN A 79 33.78 9.06 0.29
CA GLN A 79 35.11 8.90 0.90
C GLN A 79 35.01 8.60 2.40
N LYS A 80 34.00 9.15 3.06
CA LYS A 80 33.71 8.97 4.48
C LYS A 80 32.31 9.48 4.78
N GLY A 81 31.76 9.05 5.92
CA GLY A 81 30.52 9.60 6.45
C GLY A 81 30.60 9.87 7.95
N ARG A 82 29.55 10.49 8.47
CA ARG A 82 29.30 10.66 9.91
C ARG A 82 27.83 10.44 10.19
N ILE A 83 27.53 9.91 11.38
CA ILE A 83 26.17 9.80 11.90
C ILE A 83 26.03 10.78 13.05
N ILE A 84 24.97 11.59 13.01
CA ILE A 84 24.62 12.50 14.08
C ILE A 84 23.28 12.08 14.67
N THR A 85 23.27 11.92 15.99
CA THR A 85 22.05 11.69 16.77
C THR A 85 21.68 12.97 17.51
N HIS A 86 20.39 13.32 17.50
CA HIS A 86 19.85 14.47 18.21
C HIS A 86 18.68 14.09 19.13
N GLU A 87 18.52 14.86 20.21
CA GLU A 87 17.27 14.95 20.97
C GLU A 87 16.89 16.43 21.12
N ARG A 88 15.68 16.80 20.67
CA ARG A 88 15.15 18.17 20.80
C ARG A 88 16.15 19.27 20.38
N LYS A 89 16.91 19.01 19.31
CA LYS A 89 17.97 19.85 18.69
C LYS A 89 19.36 19.83 19.37
N GLU A 90 19.55 19.07 20.44
CA GLU A 90 20.87 18.87 21.05
C GLU A 90 21.54 17.65 20.45
N VAL A 91 22.84 17.76 20.10
CA VAL A 91 23.64 16.64 19.59
C VAL A 91 23.97 15.70 20.74
N LEU A 92 23.55 14.44 20.63
CA LEU A 92 23.82 13.40 21.62
C LEU A 92 25.09 12.61 21.29
N ALA A 93 25.28 12.27 20.01
CA ALA A 93 26.47 11.58 19.51
C ALA A 93 26.79 12.01 18.08
N ASP A 94 28.08 11.96 17.76
CA ASP A 94 28.66 12.31 16.48
C ASP A 94 29.78 11.32 16.17
N GLU A 95 29.45 10.32 15.36
CA GLU A 95 30.29 9.13 15.16
C GLU A 95 30.74 9.02 13.70
N ALA A 96 31.91 8.42 13.49
CA ALA A 96 32.36 8.10 12.14
C ALA A 96 31.47 7.02 11.53
N PHE A 97 31.11 7.19 10.25
CA PHE A 97 30.42 6.17 9.49
C PHE A 97 31.41 5.08 9.09
N GLU A 98 31.18 3.87 9.56
CA GLU A 98 31.85 2.66 9.10
C GLU A 98 31.11 2.12 7.88
N PHE A 99 31.79 2.02 6.74
CA PHE A 99 31.26 1.35 5.55
C PHE A 99 31.05 -0.14 5.81
N GLU A 100 30.09 -0.76 5.13
CA GLU A 100 29.73 -2.19 5.24
C GLU A 100 29.10 -2.60 6.59
N LYS A 101 29.03 -1.68 7.56
CA LYS A 101 28.26 -1.85 8.78
C LYS A 101 26.78 -1.53 8.51
N GLU A 102 25.90 -2.43 8.90
CA GLU A 102 24.46 -2.17 8.90
C GLU A 102 24.07 -1.31 10.11
N TYR A 103 23.24 -0.30 9.85
CA TYR A 103 22.67 0.60 10.84
C TYR A 103 21.15 0.45 10.87
N GLU A 104 20.55 0.70 12.03
CA GLU A 104 19.10 0.73 12.26
C GLU A 104 18.72 2.11 12.81
N LYS A 105 17.59 2.68 12.38
CA LYS A 105 17.11 3.95 12.96
C LYS A 105 16.59 3.72 14.37
N ASN A 106 17.15 4.47 15.31
CA ASN A 106 16.59 4.66 16.64
C ASN A 106 15.92 6.03 16.76
N ALA A 107 15.18 6.26 17.85
CA ALA A 107 14.41 7.49 18.07
C ALA A 107 15.26 8.79 18.12
N GLN A 108 16.57 8.66 18.30
CA GLN A 108 17.51 9.78 18.42
C GLN A 108 18.37 9.97 17.16
N MET A 109 18.38 9.01 16.22
CA MET A 109 19.18 9.11 15.00
C MET A 109 18.52 10.02 13.99
N ASP A 110 19.20 11.11 13.65
CA ASP A 110 18.59 12.23 12.94
C ASP A 110 19.28 12.57 11.61
N SER A 111 20.59 12.33 11.47
CA SER A 111 21.29 12.68 10.23
C SER A 111 22.46 11.76 9.88
N VAL A 112 22.66 11.56 8.57
CA VAL A 112 23.87 10.99 7.98
C VAL A 112 24.52 12.03 7.07
N ILE A 113 25.81 12.28 7.25
CA ILE A 113 26.58 13.28 6.51
C ILE A 113 27.64 12.56 5.70
N LEU A 114 27.64 12.73 4.39
CA LEU A 114 28.54 12.04 3.47
C LEU A 114 29.48 13.02 2.79
N TYR A 115 30.73 12.61 2.64
CA TYR A 115 31.80 13.42 2.06
C TYR A 115 32.28 12.80 0.76
N PHE A 116 32.44 13.65 -0.25
CA PHE A 116 32.86 13.29 -1.60
C PHE A 116 33.95 14.24 -2.06
N ALA A 117 34.69 13.84 -3.11
CA ALA A 117 35.62 14.75 -3.78
C ALA A 117 34.89 15.99 -4.34
N PRO A 118 35.58 17.13 -4.53
CA PRO A 118 34.98 18.35 -5.07
C PRO A 118 34.34 18.11 -6.44
N LEU A 119 33.09 18.56 -6.60
CA LEU A 119 32.43 18.59 -7.90
C LEU A 119 33.16 19.54 -8.86
N PRO A 120 33.14 19.28 -10.18
CA PRO A 120 33.75 20.15 -11.17
C PRO A 120 33.21 21.58 -11.12
N LYS A 121 34.06 22.57 -11.36
CA LYS A 121 33.64 23.98 -11.43
C LYS A 121 32.56 24.16 -12.50
N GLY A 122 31.48 24.86 -12.16
CA GLY A 122 30.36 25.10 -13.07
C GLY A 122 29.30 23.99 -13.12
N THR A 123 29.45 22.94 -12.30
CA THR A 123 28.39 21.93 -12.09
C THR A 123 27.09 22.64 -11.66
N LYS A 124 26.00 22.35 -12.37
CA LYS A 124 24.67 22.92 -12.08
C LYS A 124 23.84 21.99 -11.23
N THR A 125 23.94 20.69 -11.48
CA THR A 125 23.22 19.63 -10.80
C THR A 125 24.12 18.42 -10.63
N PHE A 126 23.81 17.57 -9.66
CA PHE A 126 24.40 16.25 -9.49
C PHE A 126 23.34 15.26 -9.01
N ASP A 127 23.59 13.98 -9.22
CA ASP A 127 22.78 12.89 -8.70
C ASP A 127 23.50 12.26 -7.50
N PHE A 128 22.77 11.83 -6.49
CA PHE A 128 23.26 10.95 -5.44
C PHE A 128 22.70 9.55 -5.70
N ILE A 129 23.57 8.54 -5.70
CA ILE A 129 23.21 7.15 -5.91
C ILE A 129 23.80 6.34 -4.76
N GLU A 130 22.96 5.67 -3.96
CA GLU A 130 23.43 4.72 -2.94
C GLU A 130 24.16 3.55 -3.59
N ASN A 131 23.51 2.86 -4.55
CA ASN A 131 24.15 1.97 -5.51
C ASN A 131 23.17 1.69 -6.67
N ASP A 132 23.57 0.83 -7.61
CA ASP A 132 22.82 0.58 -8.84
C ASP A 132 21.66 -0.39 -8.69
N ASP A 133 21.52 -1.10 -7.55
CA ASP A 133 20.42 -2.04 -7.36
C ASP A 133 19.05 -1.33 -7.39
N ASP A 134 18.03 -2.08 -7.80
CA ASP A 134 16.63 -1.62 -7.76
C ASP A 134 16.18 -1.39 -6.31
N GLY A 135 15.40 -0.33 -6.07
CA GLY A 135 14.83 -0.02 -4.75
C GLY A 135 15.80 0.62 -3.74
N ARG A 136 16.99 1.02 -4.19
CA ARG A 136 18.01 1.73 -3.40
C ARG A 136 17.78 3.23 -3.37
N TRP A 137 18.44 3.92 -2.45
CA TRP A 137 18.28 5.36 -2.23
C TRP A 137 19.00 6.18 -3.31
N LYS A 138 18.24 6.80 -4.20
CA LYS A 138 18.74 7.60 -5.32
C LYS A 138 18.03 8.96 -5.32
N PHE A 139 18.78 10.03 -5.50
CA PHE A 139 18.27 11.39 -5.69
C PHE A 139 18.87 11.95 -6.98
N TYR A 140 18.03 12.42 -7.87
CA TYR A 140 18.46 12.88 -9.18
C TYR A 140 18.27 14.38 -9.33
N GLY A 141 19.23 15.04 -9.97
CA GLY A 141 19.17 16.45 -10.30
C GLY A 141 19.21 17.38 -9.08
N ILE A 142 19.96 17.07 -8.03
CA ILE A 142 20.14 17.98 -6.89
C ILE A 142 20.78 19.27 -7.41
N ARG A 143 20.08 20.40 -7.25
CA ARG A 143 20.45 21.70 -7.81
C ARG A 143 21.45 22.44 -6.93
N LEU A 144 22.43 23.03 -7.59
CA LEU A 144 23.47 23.82 -6.95
C LEU A 144 23.22 25.33 -7.03
N ASP A 145 21.99 25.79 -7.26
CA ASP A 145 21.68 27.21 -7.47
C ASP A 145 20.56 27.80 -6.59
N ASN A 146 20.06 27.03 -5.61
CA ASN A 146 18.94 27.41 -4.72
C ASN A 146 17.67 27.84 -5.47
N LYS A 147 17.47 27.34 -6.71
CA LYS A 147 16.23 27.53 -7.46
C LYS A 147 15.44 26.24 -7.48
N LEU A 148 14.11 26.36 -7.48
CA LEU A 148 13.23 25.23 -7.80
C LEU A 148 13.37 24.87 -9.29
N TYR A 149 12.99 23.65 -9.63
CA TYR A 149 12.74 23.30 -11.03
C TYR A 149 11.54 24.09 -11.56
N PRO A 150 11.54 24.49 -12.85
CA PRO A 150 10.38 25.11 -13.47
C PRO A 150 9.19 24.13 -13.43
N GLU A 151 8.01 24.63 -13.03
CA GLU A 151 6.77 23.86 -13.09
C GLU A 151 6.47 23.50 -14.55
N LEU A 152 6.27 22.21 -14.80
CA LEU A 152 5.95 21.69 -16.14
C LEU A 152 4.45 21.51 -16.35
N LEU A 153 3.67 21.58 -15.28
CA LEU A 153 2.23 21.37 -15.33
C LEU A 153 1.54 22.46 -16.15
N PRO A 154 0.46 22.11 -16.86
CA PRO A 154 -0.45 23.10 -17.40
C PRO A 154 -0.92 24.08 -16.31
N ALA A 155 -1.13 25.34 -16.71
CA ALA A 155 -1.68 26.34 -15.81
C ALA A 155 -2.99 25.84 -15.19
N TYR A 156 -3.08 25.88 -13.85
CA TYR A 156 -4.30 25.51 -13.16
C TYR A 156 -5.43 26.46 -13.57
N LYS A 157 -6.54 25.88 -14.02
CA LYS A 157 -7.74 26.63 -14.38
C LYS A 157 -8.87 26.15 -13.48
N LEU A 158 -9.24 27.01 -12.53
CA LEU A 158 -10.42 26.78 -11.72
C LEU A 158 -11.63 26.54 -12.63
N ARG A 159 -12.34 25.45 -12.39
CA ARG A 159 -13.55 25.14 -13.14
C ARG A 159 -14.63 26.14 -12.78
N LYS A 160 -15.31 26.67 -13.80
CA LYS A 160 -16.43 27.58 -13.56
C LYS A 160 -17.58 26.79 -12.92
N ASP A 161 -18.15 27.33 -11.86
CA ASP A 161 -19.37 26.78 -11.31
C ASP A 161 -20.54 27.08 -12.26
N GLU A 162 -21.03 26.04 -12.93
CA GLU A 162 -22.22 26.12 -13.77
C GLU A 162 -23.52 25.95 -12.96
N GLY A 163 -23.43 25.77 -11.63
CA GLY A 163 -24.58 25.54 -10.75
C GLY A 163 -25.24 24.17 -10.93
N LYS A 164 -24.66 23.29 -11.75
CA LYS A 164 -25.18 21.94 -12.00
C LYS A 164 -24.90 21.01 -10.81
N PRO A 165 -25.90 20.26 -10.33
CA PRO A 165 -25.70 19.30 -9.25
C PRO A 165 -24.88 18.08 -9.70
N LEU A 166 -24.46 17.27 -8.74
CA LEU A 166 -23.94 15.93 -9.05
C LEU A 166 -25.09 15.04 -9.52
N GLU A 167 -24.96 14.48 -10.72
CA GLU A 167 -25.93 13.53 -11.27
C GLU A 167 -25.78 12.13 -10.65
N PRO A 168 -26.86 11.34 -10.49
CA PRO A 168 -26.76 9.94 -10.11
C PRO A 168 -25.88 9.15 -11.09
N LEU A 169 -25.03 8.27 -10.55
CA LEU A 169 -24.22 7.38 -11.37
C LEU A 169 -24.98 6.07 -11.60
N THR A 170 -25.04 5.57 -12.83
CA THR A 170 -25.48 4.20 -13.07
C THR A 170 -24.27 3.27 -13.02
N LEU A 171 -24.37 2.22 -12.22
CA LEU A 171 -23.39 1.15 -12.14
C LEU A 171 -23.21 0.48 -13.51
N LYS A 172 -21.95 0.39 -13.99
CA LYS A 172 -21.57 -0.20 -15.27
C LYS A 172 -20.56 -1.34 -15.07
N TYR A 173 -20.56 -2.32 -15.97
CA TYR A 173 -19.49 -3.31 -16.06
C TYR A 173 -18.57 -2.95 -17.21
N GLY A 174 -17.26 -2.84 -16.96
CA GLY A 174 -16.29 -2.61 -18.01
C GLY A 174 -14.97 -2.08 -17.49
N GLU A 175 -14.10 -1.73 -18.43
CA GLU A 175 -12.75 -1.21 -18.16
C GLU A 175 -12.81 0.22 -17.66
N ALA A 176 -12.14 0.51 -16.53
CA ALA A 176 -11.97 1.86 -16.00
C ALA A 176 -10.52 2.30 -16.25
N THR A 177 -10.28 3.35 -17.03
CA THR A 177 -8.91 3.68 -17.48
C THR A 177 -8.32 4.85 -16.71
N ALA A 178 -7.02 4.80 -16.40
CA ALA A 178 -6.27 5.92 -15.82
C ALA A 178 -4.99 6.17 -16.59
N THR A 179 -4.91 7.26 -17.34
CA THR A 179 -3.69 7.64 -18.07
C THR A 179 -2.83 8.54 -17.21
N ILE A 180 -1.57 8.18 -16.99
CA ILE A 180 -0.62 9.01 -16.24
C ILE A 180 0.48 9.49 -17.18
N THR A 181 0.59 10.80 -17.31
CA THR A 181 1.69 11.49 -17.96
C THR A 181 2.65 11.98 -16.89
N ILE A 182 3.83 11.38 -16.79
CA ILE A 182 4.90 11.95 -15.97
C ILE A 182 5.63 13.00 -16.84
N LEU A 183 5.69 14.23 -16.33
CA LEU A 183 6.30 15.36 -17.03
C LEU A 183 7.79 15.48 -16.71
N GLY A 184 8.55 15.91 -17.72
CA GLY A 184 10.00 16.10 -17.63
C GLY A 184 10.80 14.82 -17.90
N ASP A 185 12.13 14.98 -17.93
CA ASP A 185 13.05 13.85 -18.12
C ASP A 185 13.08 13.02 -16.83
N THR A 186 12.23 11.99 -16.77
CA THR A 186 12.15 11.06 -15.64
C THR A 186 12.76 9.70 -15.95
N ILE A 187 13.13 9.04 -14.87
CA ILE A 187 14.00 7.86 -14.80
C ILE A 187 13.15 6.60 -14.72
N ASN A 188 13.65 5.52 -15.30
CA ASN A 188 12.97 4.22 -15.49
C ASN A 188 12.61 3.47 -14.18
N ASP A 189 12.92 4.01 -13.01
CA ASP A 189 12.82 3.35 -11.69
C ASP A 189 11.57 3.76 -10.87
N PHE A 190 10.46 4.12 -11.53
CA PHE A 190 9.17 4.23 -10.83
C PHE A 190 8.65 2.82 -10.51
N SER A 191 8.72 2.41 -9.24
CA SER A 191 8.03 1.21 -8.76
C SER A 191 6.58 1.56 -8.41
N TRP A 192 5.62 0.83 -8.99
CA TRP A 192 4.25 1.29 -9.22
C TRP A 192 3.20 0.87 -8.17
N PHE A 193 2.20 1.75 -8.00
CA PHE A 193 0.83 1.59 -7.46
C PHE A 193 0.63 0.67 -6.24
N GLY A 194 0.37 1.29 -5.08
CA GLY A 194 -0.10 0.62 -3.88
C GLY A 194 -1.62 0.43 -3.92
N ASP A 195 -2.02 -0.84 -3.80
CA ASP A 195 -3.37 -1.40 -3.62
C ASP A 195 -4.45 -1.02 -4.65
N PRO A 196 -4.42 -1.61 -5.87
CA PRO A 196 -5.60 -1.70 -6.68
C PRO A 196 -6.66 -2.53 -5.93
N SER A 197 -7.66 -1.86 -5.37
CA SER A 197 -8.70 -2.51 -4.55
C SER A 197 -9.26 -3.76 -5.24
N ARG A 198 -9.05 -4.91 -4.60
CA ARG A 198 -9.50 -6.25 -5.05
C ARG A 198 -10.95 -6.20 -5.51
N ASP A 199 -11.30 -6.96 -6.54
CA ASP A 199 -12.71 -7.13 -6.89
C ASP A 199 -13.49 -7.70 -5.69
N PRO A 200 -14.60 -7.09 -5.23
CA PRO A 200 -15.27 -7.57 -4.03
C PRO A 200 -15.95 -8.93 -4.23
N ILE A 201 -16.19 -9.37 -5.47
CA ILE A 201 -16.77 -10.67 -5.80
C ILE A 201 -15.65 -11.70 -5.97
N THR A 202 -14.70 -11.46 -6.86
CA THR A 202 -13.64 -12.46 -7.20
C THR A 202 -12.42 -12.38 -6.30
N SER A 203 -12.25 -11.28 -5.57
CA SER A 203 -11.03 -10.91 -4.82
C SER A 203 -9.76 -10.80 -5.65
N GLU A 204 -9.82 -10.98 -6.97
CA GLU A 204 -8.66 -10.90 -7.85
C GLU A 204 -8.22 -9.45 -8.08
N TYR A 205 -6.93 -9.29 -8.35
CA TYR A 205 -6.35 -8.04 -8.83
C TYR A 205 -6.43 -8.00 -10.36
N ASN A 206 -7.35 -7.20 -10.89
CA ASN A 206 -7.55 -7.05 -12.34
C ASN A 206 -6.85 -5.79 -12.86
N VAL A 207 -5.54 -5.67 -12.65
CA VAL A 207 -4.74 -4.56 -13.20
C VAL A 207 -3.89 -5.06 -14.34
N LYS A 208 -4.02 -4.41 -15.50
CA LYS A 208 -3.03 -4.45 -16.57
C LYS A 208 -2.30 -3.10 -16.58
N SER A 209 -1.02 -3.10 -16.86
CA SER A 209 -0.21 -1.89 -16.98
C SER A 209 0.67 -2.01 -18.22
N GLU A 210 0.57 -1.06 -19.14
CA GLU A 210 1.40 -1.00 -20.34
C GLU A 210 2.26 0.28 -20.29
N GLY A 211 3.58 0.11 -20.12
CA GLY A 211 4.53 1.22 -20.25
C GLY A 211 4.98 1.39 -21.70
N ARG A 212 5.09 2.63 -22.20
CA ARG A 212 5.75 2.93 -23.49
C ARG A 212 6.84 3.99 -23.32
N GLY A 213 8.10 3.59 -23.26
CA GLY A 213 9.24 4.53 -23.25
C GLY A 213 9.32 5.45 -22.01
N ASN A 214 9.99 6.60 -22.13
CA ASN A 214 10.20 7.57 -21.04
C ASN A 214 8.95 8.35 -20.59
N ILE A 215 7.82 8.24 -21.30
CA ILE A 215 6.57 8.99 -21.00
C ILE A 215 5.39 8.16 -21.52
N CYS A 216 4.31 8.12 -20.74
CA CYS A 216 3.12 7.27 -20.87
C CYS A 216 3.33 5.89 -20.25
N CYS A 217 3.02 5.80 -18.97
CA CYS A 217 2.35 4.59 -18.55
C CYS A 217 0.89 4.74 -18.99
N TYR A 218 0.57 4.06 -20.08
CA TYR A 218 -0.79 3.66 -20.34
C TYR A 218 -1.11 2.61 -19.29
N PHE A 219 -1.55 3.05 -18.11
CA PHE A 219 -2.37 2.15 -17.34
C PHE A 219 -3.69 2.09 -18.13
N GLN A 220 -3.79 1.06 -18.96
CA GLN A 220 -5.06 0.39 -19.11
C GLN A 220 -5.17 -0.54 -17.91
N PRO A 221 -5.54 -0.08 -16.69
CA PRO A 221 -6.10 -1.06 -15.80
C PRO A 221 -7.44 -1.40 -16.44
N ALA A 222 -7.43 -2.38 -17.33
CA ALA A 222 -8.60 -3.11 -17.74
C ALA A 222 -9.07 -3.88 -16.51
N TYR A 223 -9.51 -3.15 -15.48
CA TYR A 223 -10.37 -3.71 -14.48
C TYR A 223 -11.57 -4.19 -15.27
N SER A 224 -11.92 -5.45 -15.20
CA SER A 224 -13.33 -5.77 -15.15
C SER A 224 -13.89 -5.12 -13.89
N ALA A 225 -14.07 -3.79 -13.91
CA ALA A 225 -14.58 -3.05 -12.78
C ALA A 225 -16.09 -3.17 -12.87
N ILE A 226 -16.63 -3.85 -11.87
CA ILE A 226 -18.06 -3.93 -11.64
C ILE A 226 -18.56 -2.71 -10.86
N MET A 227 -17.71 -1.76 -10.45
CA MET A 227 -18.07 -0.55 -9.69
C MET A 227 -16.91 0.45 -9.72
N PRO A 228 -17.11 1.72 -9.37
CA PRO A 228 -16.01 2.65 -9.15
C PRO A 228 -15.02 2.15 -8.10
N LYS A 229 -13.74 2.46 -8.30
CA LYS A 229 -12.61 1.95 -7.52
C LYS A 229 -11.74 3.09 -7.05
N PHE A 230 -11.23 2.98 -5.83
CA PHE A 230 -10.10 3.81 -5.42
C PHE A 230 -8.81 3.24 -5.99
N ILE A 231 -8.01 4.10 -6.61
CA ILE A 231 -6.63 3.84 -7.04
C ILE A 231 -5.70 4.79 -6.30
N GLY A 232 -4.55 4.31 -5.84
CA GLY A 232 -3.53 5.14 -5.22
C GLY A 232 -2.19 4.93 -5.91
N PRO A 233 -1.70 5.84 -6.76
CA PRO A 233 -0.29 5.80 -7.10
C PRO A 233 0.46 5.98 -5.79
N LYS A 234 1.30 5.01 -5.43
CA LYS A 234 2.27 5.19 -4.38
C LYS A 234 3.35 6.07 -5.00
N ILE A 235 3.18 7.37 -4.85
CA ILE A 235 4.22 8.32 -5.21
C ILE A 235 4.98 8.53 -3.90
N ASP A 236 6.12 7.85 -3.76
CA ASP A 236 7.02 8.06 -2.62
C ASP A 236 7.56 9.49 -2.73
N THR A 237 6.84 10.45 -2.15
CA THR A 237 7.19 11.88 -2.17
C THR A 237 7.39 12.47 -0.78
N ASP A 238 7.23 11.74 0.32
CA ASP A 238 6.96 12.40 1.60
C ASP A 238 7.52 11.77 2.87
N GLY A 239 8.26 10.67 2.82
CA GLY A 239 8.73 9.96 4.03
C GLY A 239 7.57 9.42 4.87
N PHE A 240 6.39 9.49 4.27
CA PHE A 240 5.07 9.18 4.77
C PHE A 240 4.22 8.53 3.66
N GLY A 241 4.88 7.98 2.63
CA GLY A 241 4.29 7.29 1.47
C GLY A 241 2.79 7.54 1.30
N GLY A 242 2.41 8.75 0.89
CA GLY A 242 1.01 9.11 0.71
C GLY A 242 0.38 8.29 -0.42
N GLN A 243 -0.53 7.37 -0.09
CA GLN A 243 -1.41 6.76 -1.09
C GLN A 243 -2.40 7.81 -1.59
N TYR A 244 -2.23 8.28 -2.82
CA TYR A 244 -3.15 9.27 -3.39
C TYR A 244 -4.45 8.63 -3.89
N ASN A 245 -5.39 8.36 -2.97
CA ASN A 245 -6.66 7.73 -3.32
C ASN A 245 -7.49 8.59 -4.29
N MET A 246 -7.68 8.10 -5.51
CA MET A 246 -8.49 8.67 -6.60
C MET A 246 -9.53 7.66 -7.05
N ILE A 247 -10.66 8.12 -7.57
CA ILE A 247 -11.72 7.27 -8.11
C ILE A 247 -11.56 7.12 -9.62
N VAL A 248 -11.66 5.88 -10.10
CA VAL A 248 -11.89 5.53 -11.51
C VAL A 248 -13.27 4.89 -11.66
N ILE A 249 -13.94 5.14 -12.79
CA ILE A 249 -15.29 4.63 -13.08
C ILE A 249 -15.24 3.72 -14.32
N PRO A 250 -15.94 2.57 -14.31
CA PRO A 250 -16.05 1.72 -15.49
C PRO A 250 -16.59 2.47 -16.71
N GLY A 251 -15.88 2.37 -17.83
CA GLY A 251 -16.18 3.05 -19.09
C GLY A 251 -15.69 4.49 -19.18
N GLU A 252 -15.01 5.01 -18.16
CA GLU A 252 -14.46 6.36 -18.12
C GLU A 252 -12.92 6.35 -18.13
N THR A 253 -12.33 7.46 -18.56
CA THR A 253 -10.87 7.68 -18.52
C THR A 253 -10.55 8.86 -17.60
N LEU A 254 -9.80 8.58 -16.53
CA LEU A 254 -9.10 9.58 -15.73
C LEU A 254 -7.76 9.90 -16.39
N THR A 255 -7.40 11.17 -16.51
CA THR A 255 -6.06 11.58 -16.98
C THR A 255 -5.34 12.33 -15.87
N ILE A 256 -4.05 12.05 -15.67
CA ILE A 256 -3.23 12.62 -14.61
C ILE A 256 -1.93 13.09 -15.25
N ASP A 257 -1.70 14.40 -15.31
CA ASP A 257 -0.38 14.94 -15.59
C ASP A 257 0.33 15.16 -14.25
N PHE A 258 1.48 14.54 -14.06
CA PHE A 258 2.25 14.56 -12.82
C PHE A 258 3.61 15.20 -13.08
N ASP A 259 3.95 16.23 -12.30
CA ASP A 259 5.27 16.86 -12.30
C ASP A 259 5.97 16.53 -10.97
N PRO A 260 6.84 15.50 -10.97
CA PRO A 260 7.53 15.09 -9.76
C PRO A 260 8.28 16.24 -9.10
N ALA A 261 8.95 17.09 -9.89
CA ALA A 261 9.81 18.15 -9.36
C ALA A 261 8.99 19.21 -8.58
N THR A 262 7.80 19.54 -9.09
CA THR A 262 6.84 20.40 -8.38
C THR A 262 6.30 19.71 -7.12
N CYS A 263 6.06 18.40 -7.17
CA CYS A 263 5.67 17.62 -5.98
C CYS A 263 6.72 17.66 -4.86
N TYR A 264 7.99 17.45 -5.17
CA TYR A 264 9.06 17.50 -4.17
C TYR A 264 9.24 18.92 -3.62
N ALA A 265 9.10 19.96 -4.45
CA ALA A 265 9.12 21.35 -3.96
C ALA A 265 8.06 21.61 -2.88
N MET A 266 6.85 21.02 -3.00
CA MET A 266 5.80 21.16 -1.99
C MET A 266 6.21 20.59 -0.62
N VAL A 267 6.95 19.48 -0.60
CA VAL A 267 7.40 18.81 0.63
C VAL A 267 8.33 19.73 1.42
N TYR A 268 9.20 20.44 0.70
CA TYR A 268 10.09 21.45 1.28
C TYR A 268 9.35 22.69 1.80
N ASP A 269 8.30 23.14 1.11
CA ASP A 269 7.48 24.30 1.50
C ASP A 269 6.51 24.01 2.65
N PHE A 270 6.03 22.77 2.79
CA PHE A 270 5.19 22.36 3.92
C PHE A 270 5.94 22.50 5.26
N ALA A 271 7.25 22.24 5.27
CA ALA A 271 8.13 22.50 6.40
C ALA A 271 8.39 24.00 6.68
N ALA A 272 7.95 24.89 5.79
CA ALA A 272 8.09 26.35 5.88
C ALA A 272 6.75 27.11 6.03
N GLY A 273 5.62 26.40 6.11
CA GLY A 273 4.32 26.98 6.48
C GLY A 273 3.60 27.81 5.41
N LYS A 274 3.81 27.55 4.10
CA LYS A 274 3.07 28.19 3.01
C LYS A 274 2.21 27.20 2.20
N PRO A 275 1.05 27.62 1.61
CA PRO A 275 0.14 26.71 0.91
C PRO A 275 0.71 26.18 -0.42
N SER A 276 0.32 24.95 -0.76
CA SER A 276 0.83 24.09 -1.82
C SER A 276 0.24 24.36 -3.21
N HIS A 277 1.07 24.49 -4.23
CA HIS A 277 0.68 24.33 -5.64
C HIS A 277 0.78 22.86 -6.01
N GLN A 278 -0.34 22.22 -6.36
CA GLN A 278 -0.44 20.78 -6.60
C GLN A 278 0.51 20.32 -7.72
N GLY A 279 1.32 19.29 -7.46
CA GLY A 279 2.22 18.68 -8.43
C GLY A 279 1.53 17.71 -9.40
N TYR A 280 0.21 17.83 -9.56
CA TYR A 280 -0.59 17.08 -10.50
C TYR A 280 -1.67 17.95 -11.16
N ARG A 281 -2.16 17.52 -12.32
CA ARG A 281 -3.38 18.02 -12.97
C ARG A 281 -4.25 16.85 -13.38
N LEU A 282 -5.54 16.97 -13.08
CA LEU A 282 -6.52 15.92 -13.34
C LEU A 282 -7.43 16.31 -14.49
N GLY A 283 -7.72 15.34 -15.35
CA GLY A 283 -8.64 15.47 -16.47
C GLY A 283 -9.59 14.29 -16.58
N GLY A 284 -10.41 14.29 -17.62
CA GLY A 284 -11.51 13.34 -17.77
C GLY A 284 -12.81 13.80 -17.08
N THR A 285 -13.84 12.95 -17.19
CA THR A 285 -15.23 13.24 -16.77
C THR A 285 -15.42 13.39 -15.26
N ILE A 286 -14.45 12.88 -14.49
CA ILE A 286 -14.42 12.91 -13.02
C ILE A 286 -13.13 13.51 -12.45
N GLY A 287 -12.34 14.20 -13.28
CA GLY A 287 -11.13 14.87 -12.81
C GLY A 287 -11.42 15.92 -11.73
N ASP A 288 -12.54 16.64 -11.85
CA ASP A 288 -13.04 17.61 -10.86
C ASP A 288 -13.35 16.96 -9.51
N LEU A 289 -13.95 15.78 -9.52
CA LEU A 289 -14.28 15.06 -8.29
C LEU A 289 -13.03 14.51 -7.62
N ASN A 290 -12.06 14.07 -8.43
CA ASN A 290 -10.76 13.65 -7.93
C ASN A 290 -9.94 14.82 -7.35
N GLU A 291 -10.00 16.03 -7.93
CA GLU A 291 -9.40 17.23 -7.34
C GLU A 291 -9.92 17.44 -5.91
N VAL A 292 -11.24 17.36 -5.71
CA VAL A 292 -11.86 17.45 -4.38
C VAL A 292 -11.32 16.41 -3.40
N LEU A 293 -11.13 15.16 -3.85
CA LEU A 293 -10.55 14.10 -3.03
C LEU A 293 -9.11 14.44 -2.63
N LEU A 294 -8.30 14.86 -3.60
CA LEU A 294 -6.88 15.14 -3.43
C LEU A 294 -6.65 16.36 -2.52
N ASP A 295 -7.43 17.43 -2.70
CA ASP A 295 -7.37 18.66 -1.91
C ASP A 295 -7.63 18.44 -0.42
N ASN A 296 -8.40 17.38 -0.13
CA ASN A 296 -8.94 17.12 1.19
C ASN A 296 -8.54 15.74 1.72
N GLN A 297 -7.50 15.10 1.16
CA GLN A 297 -7.09 13.73 1.55
C GLN A 297 -6.87 13.54 3.04
N ARG A 298 -6.39 14.58 3.72
CA ARG A 298 -6.17 14.60 5.18
C ARG A 298 -7.44 14.35 5.99
N HIS A 299 -8.62 14.55 5.39
CA HIS A 299 -9.94 14.31 5.98
C HIS A 299 -10.52 12.94 5.60
N PHE A 300 -9.94 12.23 4.62
CA PHE A 300 -10.66 11.18 3.90
C PHE A 300 -10.06 9.79 3.93
N VAL A 301 -8.74 9.69 4.00
CA VAL A 301 -8.12 8.40 4.26
C VAL A 301 -8.21 8.19 5.77
N LEU A 302 -9.38 7.82 6.34
CA LEU A 302 -9.68 7.32 7.72
C LEU A 302 -8.66 7.54 8.89
N TYR A 303 -7.80 8.56 8.85
CA TYR A 303 -6.55 8.65 9.63
C TYR A 303 -6.51 9.92 10.45
N LYS A 304 -7.36 10.92 10.19
CA LYS A 304 -7.55 11.99 11.15
C LYS A 304 -8.41 11.48 12.29
N MET A 305 -7.78 10.67 13.13
CA MET A 305 -8.31 10.20 14.40
C MET A 305 -8.76 11.36 15.29
N SER A 306 -8.30 12.58 15.05
CA SER A 306 -8.78 13.81 15.71
C SER A 306 -10.25 14.14 15.43
N GLU A 307 -10.80 13.72 14.29
CA GLU A 307 -12.20 13.96 13.93
C GLU A 307 -13.15 12.92 14.54
N ILE A 308 -12.61 11.74 14.86
CA ILE A 308 -13.33 10.67 15.55
C ILE A 308 -13.28 10.95 17.06
N PRO A 309 -14.41 11.23 17.73
CA PRO A 309 -14.41 11.45 19.17
C PRO A 309 -13.83 10.25 19.90
N THR A 310 -12.98 10.51 20.89
CA THR A 310 -12.55 9.49 21.84
C THR A 310 -13.68 9.20 22.82
N TYR A 311 -13.65 8.02 23.44
CA TYR A 311 -14.63 7.67 24.46
C TYR A 311 -14.51 8.52 25.74
N ASN A 312 -13.36 9.17 25.99
CA ASN A 312 -13.20 10.09 27.12
C ASN A 312 -13.96 11.40 26.92
N GLU A 313 -14.37 11.69 25.68
CA GLU A 313 -15.03 12.93 25.32
C GLU A 313 -16.55 12.87 25.38
N VAL A 314 -17.11 11.68 25.63
CA VAL A 314 -18.54 11.38 25.48
C VAL A 314 -18.96 10.33 26.50
N LYS A 315 -20.22 10.39 26.95
CA LYS A 315 -20.74 9.49 27.98
C LYS A 315 -21.24 8.18 27.40
N ASP A 316 -21.88 8.24 26.24
CA ASP A 316 -22.52 7.09 25.58
C ASP A 316 -22.36 7.16 24.05
N PHE A 317 -22.81 6.11 23.38
CA PHE A 317 -22.71 6.02 21.92
C PHE A 317 -23.56 7.06 21.17
N PRO A 318 -24.81 7.39 21.59
CA PRO A 318 -25.55 8.52 21.01
C PRO A 318 -24.79 9.86 21.06
N GLU A 319 -24.17 10.20 22.19
CA GLU A 319 -23.35 11.41 22.32
C GLU A 319 -22.09 11.34 21.44
N TRP A 320 -21.46 10.17 21.36
CA TRP A 320 -20.36 9.91 20.42
C TRP A 320 -20.76 10.21 18.97
N ARG A 321 -21.91 9.68 18.53
CA ARG A 321 -22.43 9.88 17.17
C ARG A 321 -22.74 11.33 16.89
N GLU A 322 -23.34 12.04 17.85
CA GLU A 322 -23.62 13.47 17.73
C GLU A 322 -22.34 14.29 17.53
N LYS A 323 -21.33 14.05 18.37
CA LYS A 323 -20.06 14.76 18.28
C LYS A 323 -19.31 14.43 17.00
N LEU A 324 -19.35 13.18 16.54
CA LEU A 324 -18.82 12.78 15.24
C LEU A 324 -19.50 13.56 14.11
N TRP A 325 -20.84 13.66 14.12
CA TRP A 325 -21.59 14.40 13.11
C TRP A 325 -21.20 15.89 13.08
N GLN A 326 -21.07 16.53 14.25
CA GLN A 326 -20.64 17.92 14.35
C GLN A 326 -19.23 18.15 13.79
N ASN A 327 -18.27 17.28 14.13
CA ASN A 327 -16.91 17.34 13.60
C ASN A 327 -16.90 17.23 12.06
N LEU A 328 -17.66 16.28 11.52
CA LEU A 328 -17.76 16.05 10.08
C LEU A 328 -18.51 17.18 9.36
N CYS A 329 -19.50 17.80 9.99
CA CYS A 329 -20.17 18.98 9.44
C CYS A 329 -19.25 20.19 9.39
N ALA A 330 -18.40 20.39 10.40
CA ALA A 330 -17.40 21.47 10.38
C ALA A 330 -16.42 21.31 9.19
N VAL A 331 -16.02 20.06 8.89
CA VAL A 331 -15.21 19.76 7.69
C VAL A 331 -16.01 20.03 6.41
N ARG A 332 -17.24 19.53 6.31
CA ARG A 332 -18.15 19.79 5.19
C ARG A 332 -18.30 21.28 4.90
N ASP A 333 -18.57 22.07 5.92
CA ASP A 333 -18.88 23.49 5.78
C ASP A 333 -17.67 24.29 5.28
N SER A 334 -16.43 23.81 5.51
CA SER A 334 -15.22 24.42 4.92
C SER A 334 -15.24 24.40 3.38
N VAL A 335 -15.72 23.31 2.77
CA VAL A 335 -15.87 23.17 1.32
C VAL A 335 -17.14 23.86 0.82
N MET A 336 -18.24 23.75 1.56
CA MET A 336 -19.51 24.37 1.15
C MET A 336 -19.42 25.90 1.03
N ASN A 337 -18.66 26.53 1.94
CA ASN A 337 -18.48 27.98 1.98
C ASN A 337 -17.41 28.51 1.03
N SER A 338 -16.57 27.64 0.45
CA SER A 338 -15.55 28.04 -0.52
C SER A 338 -16.15 28.33 -1.90
N GLN A 339 -15.60 29.35 -2.57
CA GLN A 339 -15.92 29.70 -3.96
C GLN A 339 -15.09 28.91 -4.98
N ASP A 340 -14.11 28.12 -4.51
CA ASP A 340 -13.20 27.34 -5.35
C ASP A 340 -13.81 26.01 -5.79
N TYR A 341 -14.96 25.64 -5.22
CA TYR A 341 -15.65 24.39 -5.57
C TYR A 341 -16.96 24.66 -6.29
N THR A 342 -17.17 23.94 -7.40
CA THR A 342 -18.43 23.92 -8.14
C THR A 342 -19.55 23.25 -7.34
N ARG A 343 -20.80 23.45 -7.75
CA ARG A 343 -21.95 22.80 -7.11
C ARG A 343 -21.85 21.28 -7.10
N ARG A 344 -21.47 20.66 -8.21
CA ARG A 344 -21.25 19.22 -8.35
C ARG A 344 -20.17 18.69 -7.39
N GLN A 345 -19.07 19.41 -7.25
CA GLN A 345 -17.99 19.07 -6.32
C GLN A 345 -18.45 19.13 -4.86
N LYS A 346 -19.27 20.12 -4.50
CA LYS A 346 -19.88 20.25 -3.17
C LYS A 346 -20.86 19.10 -2.85
N ASP A 347 -21.70 18.74 -3.82
CA ASP A 347 -22.61 17.59 -3.67
C ASP A 347 -21.80 16.28 -3.48
N PHE A 348 -20.73 16.09 -4.26
CA PHE A 348 -19.83 14.94 -4.12
C PHE A 348 -19.13 14.89 -2.76
N PHE A 349 -18.59 16.03 -2.28
CA PHE A 349 -17.97 16.13 -0.96
C PHE A 349 -18.94 15.81 0.17
N THR A 350 -20.20 16.24 0.02
CA THR A 350 -21.27 15.91 0.99
C THR A 350 -21.46 14.41 1.10
N LEU A 351 -21.57 13.70 -0.03
CA LEU A 351 -21.72 12.24 -0.04
C LEU A 351 -20.51 11.52 0.56
N LEU A 352 -19.31 12.05 0.35
CA LEU A 352 -18.08 11.52 0.93
C LEU A 352 -18.07 11.65 2.47
N ILE A 353 -18.49 12.80 2.99
CA ILE A 353 -18.64 13.04 4.44
C ILE A 353 -19.71 12.11 5.03
N GLU A 354 -20.86 11.99 4.38
CA GLU A 354 -21.94 11.09 4.83
C GLU A 354 -21.51 9.61 4.80
N ARG A 355 -20.75 9.19 3.77
CA ARG A 355 -20.14 7.85 3.73
C ARG A 355 -19.20 7.62 4.91
N ALA A 356 -18.34 8.58 5.22
CA ALA A 356 -17.42 8.49 6.36
C ALA A 356 -18.18 8.36 7.69
N TYR A 357 -19.24 9.16 7.87
CA TYR A 357 -20.14 9.10 9.02
C TYR A 357 -20.79 7.71 9.18
N VAL A 358 -21.37 7.14 8.11
CA VAL A 358 -22.00 5.82 8.13
C VAL A 358 -20.98 4.73 8.48
N ARG A 359 -19.80 4.74 7.83
CA ARG A 359 -18.74 3.76 8.12
C ARG A 359 -18.24 3.84 9.55
N CYS A 360 -18.09 5.05 10.10
CA CYS A 360 -17.70 5.25 11.50
C CYS A 360 -18.75 4.68 12.46
N ASN A 361 -20.05 4.83 12.17
CA ASN A 361 -21.11 4.22 12.98
C ASN A 361 -21.04 2.68 12.96
N VAL A 362 -20.80 2.09 11.80
CA VAL A 362 -20.70 0.63 11.63
C VAL A 362 -19.46 0.06 12.29
N LEU A 363 -18.31 0.70 12.11
CA LEU A 363 -17.01 0.20 12.56
C LEU A 363 -16.54 0.81 13.89
N CYS A 364 -17.41 1.57 14.59
CA CYS A 364 -17.06 2.36 15.77
C CYS A 364 -16.24 1.57 16.79
N LEU A 365 -16.74 0.40 17.20
CA LEU A 365 -16.09 -0.41 18.22
C LEU A 365 -14.68 -0.84 17.80
N GLY A 366 -14.51 -1.26 16.55
CA GLY A 366 -13.18 -1.60 16.00
C GLY A 366 -12.24 -0.40 15.92
N PHE A 367 -12.74 0.78 15.53
CA PHE A 367 -11.94 2.00 15.52
C PHE A 367 -11.52 2.45 16.92
N LEU A 368 -12.40 2.33 17.92
CA LEU A 368 -12.11 2.68 19.31
C LEU A 368 -11.09 1.72 19.94
N GLU A 369 -11.17 0.44 19.61
CA GLU A 369 -10.18 -0.56 20.02
C GLU A 369 -8.81 -0.28 19.36
N TRP A 370 -8.79 -0.02 18.05
CA TRP A 370 -7.57 0.28 17.31
C TRP A 370 -6.86 1.58 17.76
N LYS A 371 -7.62 2.67 17.97
CA LYS A 371 -7.09 3.96 18.44
C LYS A 371 -6.33 3.84 19.75
N ASN A 372 -6.70 2.85 20.58
CA ASN A 372 -6.30 2.77 21.98
C ASN A 372 -5.52 1.50 22.30
N ASN A 373 -4.72 0.97 21.36
CA ASN A 373 -3.73 -0.10 21.61
C ASN A 373 -2.69 0.21 22.72
N TYR A 374 -2.84 1.32 23.46
CA TYR A 374 -2.09 1.66 24.66
C TYR A 374 -3.04 2.00 25.83
N SER A 375 -3.28 0.98 26.67
CA SER A 375 -3.45 1.08 28.13
C SER A 375 -4.67 1.80 28.74
N LEU A 376 -5.90 1.26 28.64
CA LEU A 376 -7.06 1.85 29.34
C LEU A 376 -8.05 0.82 29.94
N PRO A 377 -8.77 1.16 31.04
CA PRO A 377 -9.55 0.21 31.86
C PRO A 377 -10.91 -0.18 31.27
N ASP A 378 -11.30 -1.43 31.49
CA ASP A 378 -12.46 -2.12 30.91
C ASP A 378 -13.83 -1.40 31.03
N SER A 379 -14.03 -0.55 32.05
CA SER A 379 -15.36 -0.04 32.41
C SER A 379 -15.93 1.03 31.47
N ALA A 380 -15.11 1.90 30.88
CA ALA A 380 -15.58 2.98 29.99
C ALA A 380 -15.93 2.46 28.59
N LEU A 381 -15.10 1.56 28.05
CA LEU A 381 -15.39 0.87 26.80
C LEU A 381 -16.61 -0.06 26.94
N ALA A 382 -16.76 -0.72 28.10
CA ALA A 382 -17.95 -1.52 28.39
C ALA A 382 -19.24 -0.70 28.33
N HIS A 383 -19.25 0.52 28.85
CA HIS A 383 -20.45 1.37 28.81
C HIS A 383 -20.81 1.84 27.40
N LEU A 384 -19.82 2.20 26.56
CA LEU A 384 -20.06 2.49 25.14
C LEU A 384 -20.55 1.25 24.37
N LYS A 385 -19.96 0.08 24.63
CA LYS A 385 -20.41 -1.19 24.05
C LYS A 385 -21.88 -1.47 24.41
N ASN A 386 -22.28 -1.19 25.64
CA ASN A 386 -23.66 -1.39 26.11
C ASN A 386 -24.68 -0.42 25.51
N THR A 387 -24.25 0.76 25.06
CA THR A 387 -25.13 1.79 24.47
C THR A 387 -25.04 1.83 22.94
N TYR A 388 -24.17 1.00 22.35
CA TYR A 388 -23.98 0.90 20.91
C TYR A 388 -25.28 0.48 20.22
N THR A 389 -25.64 1.22 19.17
CA THR A 389 -26.80 0.92 18.34
C THR A 389 -26.57 1.39 16.92
N LEU A 390 -27.13 0.67 15.94
CA LEU A 390 -27.12 1.11 14.55
C LEU A 390 -28.31 2.00 14.22
N VAL A 391 -29.33 2.09 15.09
CA VAL A 391 -30.49 2.98 14.91
C VAL A 391 -30.01 4.42 15.01
N ASP A 392 -30.12 5.16 13.92
CA ASP A 392 -29.64 6.51 13.72
C ASP A 392 -30.78 7.44 13.27
N PRO A 393 -31.15 8.44 14.09
CA PRO A 393 -32.23 9.36 13.76
C PRO A 393 -31.97 10.16 12.48
N ARG A 394 -30.71 10.31 12.04
CA ARG A 394 -30.33 11.06 10.84
C ARG A 394 -30.30 10.24 9.57
N ALA A 395 -30.39 8.91 9.67
CA ALA A 395 -30.16 8.02 8.54
C ALA A 395 -31.01 8.36 7.32
N LYS A 396 -32.28 8.74 7.51
CA LYS A 396 -33.21 9.09 6.42
C LYS A 396 -32.95 10.46 5.79
N GLU A 397 -32.19 11.32 6.45
CA GLU A 397 -31.89 12.68 5.97
C GLU A 397 -30.69 12.71 5.00
N LEU A 398 -29.77 11.75 5.16
CA LEU A 398 -28.52 11.66 4.40
C LEU A 398 -28.80 11.53 2.90
N GLN A 399 -28.10 12.32 2.08
CA GLN A 399 -28.18 12.24 0.62
C GLN A 399 -27.62 10.92 0.08
N PHE A 400 -26.67 10.33 0.81
CA PHE A 400 -25.98 9.08 0.50
C PHE A 400 -26.93 7.88 0.28
N PHE A 401 -28.16 7.92 0.80
CA PHE A 401 -29.12 6.82 0.62
C PHE A 401 -30.26 7.12 -0.33
N LYS A 402 -30.33 8.32 -0.92
CA LYS A 402 -31.53 8.77 -1.65
C LYS A 402 -31.62 8.25 -3.08
N ASP A 403 -30.48 8.13 -3.76
CA ASP A 403 -30.39 7.77 -5.17
C ASP A 403 -29.00 7.21 -5.53
N GLY A 404 -28.77 6.91 -6.81
CA GLY A 404 -27.51 6.39 -7.33
C GLY A 404 -26.28 7.30 -7.23
N ARG A 405 -26.33 8.49 -6.63
CA ARG A 405 -25.13 9.31 -6.42
C ARG A 405 -24.14 8.68 -5.43
N SER A 406 -24.57 7.79 -4.55
CA SER A 406 -23.63 7.04 -3.69
C SER A 406 -22.73 6.09 -4.47
N PHE A 407 -23.11 5.72 -5.70
CA PHE A 407 -22.36 4.77 -6.52
C PHE A 407 -21.05 5.33 -7.06
N TYR A 408 -20.76 6.62 -6.88
CA TYR A 408 -19.40 7.13 -7.06
C TYR A 408 -18.39 6.46 -6.11
N PHE A 409 -18.84 5.87 -5.00
CA PHE A 409 -18.01 5.14 -4.06
C PHE A 409 -18.23 3.63 -4.16
N PRO A 410 -17.19 2.81 -3.88
CA PRO A 410 -17.35 1.35 -3.82
C PRO A 410 -18.41 0.94 -2.80
N LEU A 411 -19.25 -0.04 -3.18
CA LEU A 411 -20.17 -0.70 -2.26
C LEU A 411 -19.38 -1.54 -1.25
N VAL A 412 -19.88 -1.59 -0.02
CA VAL A 412 -19.25 -2.26 1.12
C VAL A 412 -20.36 -3.00 1.87
N ASP A 413 -20.27 -4.32 2.00
CA ASP A 413 -21.36 -5.13 2.56
C ASP A 413 -21.48 -5.00 4.09
N GLU A 414 -20.42 -4.52 4.76
CA GLU A 414 -20.41 -4.27 6.20
C GLU A 414 -21.46 -3.24 6.64
N VAL A 415 -21.95 -2.38 5.75
CA VAL A 415 -22.97 -1.38 6.08
C VAL A 415 -24.41 -1.91 5.99
N LEU A 416 -24.65 -3.12 5.48
CA LEU A 416 -26.00 -3.69 5.36
C LEU A 416 -26.78 -3.69 6.69
N PRO A 417 -26.20 -4.07 7.84
CA PRO A 417 -26.90 -3.98 9.12
C PRO A 417 -27.34 -2.56 9.49
N TYR A 418 -26.60 -1.53 9.06
CA TYR A 418 -26.99 -0.13 9.27
C TYR A 418 -28.20 0.24 8.42
N PHE A 419 -28.27 -0.23 7.17
CA PHE A 419 -29.47 -0.04 6.34
C PHE A 419 -30.71 -0.69 6.97
N ASP A 420 -30.57 -1.93 7.43
CA ASP A 420 -31.67 -2.69 8.06
C ASP A 420 -32.18 -1.99 9.33
N ALA A 421 -31.26 -1.60 10.22
CA ALA A 421 -31.59 -0.94 11.48
C ALA A 421 -32.33 0.41 11.30
N ASN A 422 -32.21 1.03 10.13
CA ASN A 422 -32.74 2.36 9.83
C ASN A 422 -33.90 2.37 8.84
N GLY A 423 -34.38 1.20 8.42
CA GLY A 423 -35.49 1.08 7.48
C GLY A 423 -35.16 1.64 6.09
N LEU A 424 -33.92 1.43 5.64
CA LEU A 424 -33.41 1.92 4.35
C LEU A 424 -33.36 0.80 3.29
N THR A 425 -34.04 -0.32 3.52
CA THR A 425 -34.02 -1.51 2.64
C THR A 425 -34.64 -1.28 1.27
N GLU A 426 -35.47 -0.24 1.11
CA GLU A 426 -36.06 0.14 -0.17
C GLU A 426 -35.18 1.11 -0.98
N SER A 427 -34.04 1.54 -0.42
CA SER A 427 -33.11 2.42 -1.12
C SER A 427 -32.37 1.69 -2.24
N GLU A 428 -32.08 2.39 -3.34
CA GLU A 428 -31.28 1.86 -4.44
C GLU A 428 -29.87 1.42 -3.97
N PRO A 429 -29.17 2.20 -3.11
CA PRO A 429 -27.88 1.76 -2.58
C PRO A 429 -27.96 0.48 -1.75
N TYR A 430 -29.01 0.28 -0.94
CA TYR A 430 -29.18 -0.98 -0.22
C TYR A 430 -29.34 -2.16 -1.17
N ARG A 431 -30.28 -2.06 -2.13
CA ARG A 431 -30.56 -3.15 -3.07
C ARG A 431 -29.29 -3.58 -3.80
N MET A 432 -28.46 -2.61 -4.21
CA MET A 432 -27.22 -2.93 -4.90
C MET A 432 -26.12 -3.48 -4.00
N THR A 433 -25.95 -2.94 -2.79
CA THR A 433 -25.01 -3.51 -1.81
C THR A 433 -25.39 -4.95 -1.46
N LYS A 434 -26.69 -5.22 -1.26
CA LYS A 434 -27.18 -6.56 -0.98
C LYS A 434 -26.95 -7.51 -2.16
N ALA A 435 -27.26 -7.06 -3.37
CA ALA A 435 -27.02 -7.82 -4.58
C ALA A 435 -25.52 -8.16 -4.77
N MET A 436 -24.62 -7.22 -4.44
CA MET A 436 -23.17 -7.46 -4.46
C MET A 436 -22.77 -8.49 -3.41
N ALA A 437 -23.27 -8.37 -2.18
CA ALA A 437 -22.97 -9.32 -1.11
C ALA A 437 -23.45 -10.73 -1.45
N ASP A 438 -24.61 -10.88 -2.09
CA ASP A 438 -25.13 -12.16 -2.54
C ASP A 438 -24.31 -12.73 -3.71
N ALA A 439 -23.87 -11.89 -4.67
CA ALA A 439 -22.94 -12.30 -5.72
C ALA A 439 -21.56 -12.70 -5.18
N LYS A 440 -21.06 -11.99 -4.16
CA LYS A 440 -19.81 -12.33 -3.46
C LYS A 440 -19.86 -13.72 -2.86
N LYS A 441 -20.99 -14.16 -2.27
CA LYS A 441 -21.14 -15.53 -1.75
C LYS A 441 -20.96 -16.59 -2.86
N ILE A 442 -21.48 -16.31 -4.06
CA ILE A 442 -21.29 -17.19 -5.23
C ILE A 442 -19.80 -17.19 -5.64
N GLY A 443 -19.19 -16.01 -5.70
CA GLY A 443 -17.75 -15.85 -5.96
C GLY A 443 -16.88 -16.60 -4.93
N ASP A 444 -17.23 -16.58 -3.65
CA ASP A 444 -16.51 -17.29 -2.59
C ASP A 444 -16.57 -18.82 -2.77
N VAL A 445 -17.65 -19.37 -3.35
CA VAL A 445 -17.69 -20.78 -3.75
C VAL A 445 -16.76 -21.05 -4.92
N MET A 446 -16.74 -20.18 -5.93
CA MET A 446 -15.84 -20.31 -7.08
C MET A 446 -14.35 -20.19 -6.68
N LYS A 447 -14.03 -19.33 -5.71
CA LYS A 447 -12.67 -19.20 -5.14
C LYS A 447 -12.13 -20.51 -4.60
N GLN A 448 -12.95 -21.45 -4.17
CA GLN A 448 -12.55 -22.80 -3.76
C GLN A 448 -12.11 -23.69 -4.94
N GLY A 449 -12.07 -23.17 -6.17
CA GLY A 449 -11.80 -23.94 -7.39
C GLY A 449 -13.00 -24.74 -7.86
N LYS A 450 -14.22 -24.29 -7.56
CA LYS A 450 -15.47 -24.91 -8.04
C LYS A 450 -15.93 -24.21 -9.31
N VAL A 451 -16.30 -25.00 -10.31
CA VAL A 451 -17.03 -24.52 -11.49
C VAL A 451 -18.52 -24.73 -11.24
N LEU A 452 -19.29 -23.65 -11.26
CA LEU A 452 -20.73 -23.67 -11.00
C LEU A 452 -21.52 -23.78 -12.31
N PRO A 453 -22.69 -24.45 -12.30
CA PRO A 453 -23.58 -24.45 -13.46
C PRO A 453 -24.24 -23.07 -13.61
N GLU A 454 -24.69 -22.78 -14.83
CA GLU A 454 -25.28 -21.50 -15.19
C GLU A 454 -26.47 -21.09 -14.29
N SER A 455 -27.31 -22.06 -13.91
CA SER A 455 -28.45 -21.84 -13.02
C SER A 455 -28.09 -21.30 -11.64
N GLU A 456 -26.86 -21.53 -11.16
CA GLU A 456 -26.38 -20.92 -9.90
C GLU A 456 -25.93 -19.47 -10.10
N ILE A 457 -25.37 -19.15 -11.26
CA ILE A 457 -24.96 -17.78 -11.61
C ILE A 457 -26.20 -16.91 -11.84
N GLU A 458 -27.24 -17.45 -12.48
CA GLU A 458 -28.51 -16.75 -12.75
C GLU A 458 -29.27 -16.33 -11.48
N LYS A 459 -28.96 -16.93 -10.31
CA LYS A 459 -29.48 -16.48 -9.01
C LYS A 459 -28.94 -15.12 -8.59
N ALA A 460 -27.77 -14.72 -9.09
CA ALA A 460 -27.21 -13.41 -8.83
C ALA A 460 -28.00 -12.32 -9.57
N HIS A 461 -27.97 -11.11 -9.03
CA HIS A 461 -28.52 -9.95 -9.73
C HIS A 461 -27.85 -9.78 -11.11
N PRO A 462 -28.60 -9.47 -12.19
CA PRO A 462 -28.10 -9.43 -13.57
C PRO A 462 -26.79 -8.66 -13.75
N TYR A 463 -26.65 -7.55 -13.02
CA TYR A 463 -25.44 -6.73 -13.01
C TYR A 463 -24.14 -7.50 -12.69
N PHE A 464 -24.21 -8.48 -11.78
CA PHE A 464 -23.04 -9.25 -11.33
C PHE A 464 -22.89 -10.59 -12.05
N GLN A 465 -23.86 -11.00 -12.88
CA GLN A 465 -23.80 -12.28 -13.57
C GLN A 465 -22.61 -12.35 -14.52
N ARG A 466 -22.29 -11.26 -15.23
CA ARG A 466 -21.17 -11.25 -16.17
C ARG A 466 -19.82 -11.52 -15.50
N VAL A 467 -19.51 -10.83 -14.39
CA VAL A 467 -18.26 -11.06 -13.65
C VAL A 467 -18.18 -12.47 -13.09
N LEU A 468 -19.32 -13.02 -12.61
CA LEU A 468 -19.38 -14.39 -12.13
C LEU A 468 -19.13 -15.39 -13.26
N ARG A 469 -19.69 -15.19 -14.46
CA ARG A 469 -19.41 -16.04 -15.63
C ARG A 469 -17.95 -15.99 -16.02
N GLU A 470 -17.37 -14.81 -16.15
CA GLU A 470 -15.97 -14.63 -16.50
C GLU A 470 -15.03 -15.29 -15.47
N PHE A 471 -15.35 -15.16 -14.17
CA PHE A 471 -14.59 -15.84 -13.11
C PHE A 471 -14.76 -17.37 -13.15
N ASN A 472 -15.97 -17.85 -13.37
CA ASN A 472 -16.27 -19.28 -13.48
C ASN A 472 -15.55 -19.93 -14.68
N ASP A 473 -15.56 -19.25 -15.84
CA ASP A 473 -14.88 -19.68 -17.04
C ASP A 473 -13.36 -19.67 -16.86
N SER A 474 -12.81 -18.65 -16.20
CA SER A 474 -11.39 -18.62 -15.83
C SER A 474 -11.02 -19.85 -15.01
N ASN A 475 -11.76 -20.14 -13.94
CA ASN A 475 -11.53 -21.32 -13.10
C ASN A 475 -11.61 -22.62 -13.89
N ARG A 476 -12.63 -22.77 -14.76
CA ARG A 476 -12.79 -23.94 -15.61
C ARG A 476 -11.57 -24.16 -16.51
N VAL A 477 -11.11 -23.11 -17.21
CA VAL A 477 -9.93 -23.17 -18.08
C VAL A 477 -8.67 -23.56 -17.31
N GLN A 478 -8.48 -23.00 -16.10
CA GLN A 478 -7.32 -23.32 -15.26
C GLN A 478 -7.35 -24.77 -14.76
N LEU A 479 -8.51 -25.27 -14.33
CA LEU A 479 -8.67 -26.66 -13.87
C LEU A 479 -8.48 -27.66 -15.01
N GLU A 480 -9.04 -27.39 -16.20
CA GLU A 480 -8.81 -28.20 -17.40
C GLU A 480 -7.31 -28.25 -17.78
N ARG A 481 -6.59 -27.14 -17.61
CA ARG A 481 -5.15 -27.08 -17.86
C ARG A 481 -4.35 -27.89 -16.83
N ILE A 482 -4.67 -27.78 -15.54
CA ILE A 482 -4.04 -28.58 -14.50
C ILE A 482 -4.27 -30.08 -14.76
N GLU A 483 -5.50 -30.48 -15.07
CA GLU A 483 -5.84 -31.88 -15.36
C GLU A 483 -5.07 -32.42 -16.59
N ARG A 484 -4.79 -31.57 -17.57
CA ARG A 484 -4.01 -31.95 -18.76
C ARG A 484 -2.51 -32.04 -18.50
N GLU A 485 -1.95 -31.08 -17.76
CA GLU A 485 -0.49 -30.86 -17.71
C GLU A 485 0.15 -31.26 -16.37
N ALA A 486 -0.63 -31.40 -15.30
CA ALA A 486 -0.14 -31.65 -13.95
C ALA A 486 -1.11 -32.47 -13.07
N LYS A 487 -1.92 -33.36 -13.68
CA LYS A 487 -2.87 -34.23 -12.98
C LYS A 487 -2.29 -34.92 -11.74
N ASP A 488 -1.12 -35.52 -11.90
CA ASP A 488 -0.49 -36.31 -10.83
C ASP A 488 0.08 -35.45 -9.68
N ARG A 489 0.08 -34.12 -9.85
CA ARG A 489 0.54 -33.17 -8.84
C ARG A 489 -0.58 -32.70 -7.92
N ILE A 490 -1.85 -32.85 -8.30
CA ILE A 490 -2.98 -32.46 -7.47
C ILE A 490 -3.67 -33.69 -6.90
N LYS A 491 -3.95 -33.64 -5.60
CA LYS A 491 -4.76 -34.65 -4.91
C LYS A 491 -6.02 -34.03 -4.31
N PRO A 492 -7.10 -34.80 -4.14
CA PRO A 492 -8.24 -34.35 -3.35
C PRO A 492 -7.80 -33.98 -1.93
N THR A 493 -8.16 -32.78 -1.46
CA THR A 493 -7.88 -32.36 -0.09
C THR A 493 -8.64 -33.26 0.90
N PRO A 494 -7.98 -33.86 1.90
CA PRO A 494 -8.65 -34.63 2.94
C PRO A 494 -9.76 -33.85 3.64
N ASP A 495 -10.90 -34.50 3.85
CA ASP A 495 -12.06 -33.92 4.55
C ASP A 495 -11.92 -34.04 6.07
N VAL A 496 -10.92 -33.34 6.60
CA VAL A 496 -10.64 -33.21 8.04
C VAL A 496 -10.50 -31.74 8.43
N PRO A 497 -10.71 -31.38 9.71
CA PRO A 497 -10.33 -30.06 10.23
C PRO A 497 -8.87 -29.69 9.91
N GLY A 498 -8.57 -28.40 9.78
CA GLY A 498 -7.27 -27.92 9.31
C GLY A 498 -6.11 -28.26 10.25
N ASP A 499 -6.36 -28.29 11.56
CA ASP A 499 -5.39 -28.73 12.57
C ASP A 499 -4.99 -30.21 12.41
N LYS A 500 -5.79 -31.01 11.70
CA LYS A 500 -5.53 -32.43 11.38
C LYS A 500 -5.10 -32.66 9.93
N LEU A 501 -5.09 -31.63 9.09
CA LEU A 501 -4.85 -31.78 7.65
C LEU A 501 -3.46 -32.33 7.35
N LEU A 502 -2.42 -31.79 7.99
CA LEU A 502 -1.05 -32.23 7.74
C LEU A 502 -0.88 -33.71 8.07
N GLN A 503 -1.43 -34.16 9.21
CA GLN A 503 -1.38 -35.56 9.60
C GLN A 503 -2.15 -36.46 8.61
N ALA A 504 -3.35 -36.05 8.19
CA ALA A 504 -4.11 -36.82 7.21
C ALA A 504 -3.36 -37.00 5.88
N ILE A 505 -2.62 -35.98 5.43
CA ILE A 505 -1.77 -36.07 4.23
C ILE A 505 -0.57 -37.01 4.48
N VAL A 506 0.06 -36.95 5.66
CA VAL A 506 1.16 -37.86 6.04
C VAL A 506 0.71 -39.32 6.00
N ASP A 507 -0.49 -39.59 6.51
CA ASP A 507 -1.05 -40.95 6.59
C ASP A 507 -1.31 -41.57 5.20
N GLU A 508 -1.41 -40.76 4.13
CA GLU A 508 -1.46 -41.23 2.73
C GLU A 508 -0.09 -41.68 2.18
N HIS A 509 1.00 -41.45 2.93
CA HIS A 509 2.37 -41.68 2.51
C HIS A 509 3.15 -42.57 3.50
N PRO A 510 2.64 -43.79 3.82
CA PRO A 510 3.25 -44.64 4.84
C PRO A 510 4.70 -45.02 4.48
N GLY A 511 5.60 -44.94 5.46
CA GLY A 511 7.01 -45.31 5.31
C GLY A 511 7.87 -44.29 4.56
N LYS A 512 7.32 -43.12 4.21
CA LYS A 512 8.04 -42.03 3.54
C LYS A 512 8.26 -40.85 4.47
N VAL A 513 9.33 -40.12 4.23
CA VAL A 513 9.55 -38.78 4.79
C VAL A 513 8.62 -37.81 4.05
N VAL A 514 7.92 -36.94 4.77
CA VAL A 514 7.03 -35.94 4.17
C VAL A 514 7.49 -34.54 4.54
N PHE A 515 7.85 -33.75 3.54
CA PHE A 515 8.26 -32.36 3.68
C PHE A 515 7.13 -31.44 3.21
N PHE A 516 6.58 -30.65 4.12
CA PHE A 516 5.57 -29.65 3.82
C PHE A 516 6.20 -28.27 3.61
N ASP A 517 5.74 -27.57 2.59
CA ASP A 517 6.01 -26.17 2.28
C ASP A 517 4.67 -25.42 2.21
N LEU A 518 4.39 -24.64 3.26
CA LEU A 518 3.19 -23.80 3.35
C LEU A 518 3.54 -22.43 2.80
N TRP A 519 2.87 -22.04 1.72
CA TRP A 519 3.30 -20.93 0.87
C TRP A 519 2.13 -20.18 0.24
N ALA A 520 2.43 -19.12 -0.52
CA ALA A 520 1.45 -18.41 -1.34
C ALA A 520 2.09 -17.80 -2.59
N THR A 521 1.31 -17.63 -3.66
CA THR A 521 1.79 -17.10 -4.95
C THR A 521 2.30 -15.66 -4.88
N TRP A 522 1.76 -14.88 -3.93
CA TRP A 522 2.18 -13.51 -3.64
C TRP A 522 3.39 -13.42 -2.69
N CYS A 523 3.80 -14.52 -2.05
CA CYS A 523 4.87 -14.53 -1.06
C CYS A 523 6.25 -14.58 -1.73
N GLY A 524 6.97 -13.44 -1.73
CA GLY A 524 8.31 -13.32 -2.29
C GLY A 524 9.33 -14.31 -1.70
N PRO A 525 9.52 -14.37 -0.37
CA PRO A 525 10.43 -15.33 0.26
C PRO A 525 10.08 -16.80 -0.04
N CYS A 526 8.79 -17.15 -0.13
CA CYS A 526 8.35 -18.50 -0.47
C CYS A 526 8.81 -18.90 -1.87
N LYS A 527 8.62 -18.04 -2.88
CA LYS A 527 9.06 -18.29 -4.25
C LYS A 527 10.58 -18.50 -4.34
N ARG A 528 11.36 -17.67 -3.63
CA ARG A 528 12.83 -17.85 -3.55
C ARG A 528 13.19 -19.19 -2.91
N GLY A 529 12.50 -19.59 -1.85
CA GLY A 529 12.72 -20.87 -1.18
C GLY A 529 12.46 -22.06 -2.10
N ILE A 530 11.34 -22.04 -2.82
CA ILE A 530 10.95 -23.07 -3.78
C ILE A 530 12.00 -23.19 -4.90
N GLU A 531 12.41 -22.08 -5.50
CA GLU A 531 13.42 -22.05 -6.56
C GLU A 531 14.79 -22.57 -6.06
N ALA A 532 15.22 -22.13 -4.88
CA ALA A 532 16.49 -22.53 -4.29
C ALA A 532 16.54 -24.02 -3.88
N MET A 533 15.37 -24.64 -3.66
CA MET A 533 15.27 -26.06 -3.27
C MET A 533 15.35 -27.04 -4.45
N GLU A 534 15.18 -26.57 -5.69
CA GLU A 534 15.18 -27.44 -6.88
C GLU A 534 16.46 -28.30 -7.04
N PRO A 535 17.68 -27.78 -6.82
CA PRO A 535 18.89 -28.60 -6.85
C PRO A 535 18.89 -29.72 -5.80
N LEU A 536 18.37 -29.45 -4.60
CA LEU A 536 18.25 -30.44 -3.53
C LEU A 536 17.25 -31.53 -3.91
N LYS A 537 16.10 -31.18 -4.48
CA LYS A 537 15.11 -32.16 -4.94
C LYS A 537 15.67 -33.09 -6.01
N GLU A 538 16.48 -32.58 -6.94
CA GLU A 538 17.09 -33.43 -7.97
C GLU A 538 18.09 -34.43 -7.34
N LYS A 539 18.86 -34.02 -6.31
CA LYS A 539 19.72 -34.96 -5.54
C LYS A 539 18.91 -36.04 -4.81
N LEU A 540 17.71 -35.70 -4.34
CA LEU A 540 16.84 -36.59 -3.57
C LEU A 540 15.91 -37.45 -4.44
N LYS A 541 16.00 -37.33 -5.76
CA LYS A 541 15.21 -38.10 -6.70
C LYS A 541 15.40 -39.60 -6.50
N GLY A 542 14.29 -40.33 -6.38
CA GLY A 542 14.29 -41.77 -6.11
C GLY A 542 14.49 -42.14 -4.64
N LYS A 543 14.63 -41.18 -3.71
CA LYS A 543 14.55 -41.42 -2.26
C LYS A 543 13.09 -41.42 -1.79
N ASP A 544 12.84 -42.02 -0.63
CA ASP A 544 11.52 -42.09 0.00
C ASP A 544 11.13 -40.77 0.69
N VAL A 545 11.17 -39.67 -0.05
CA VAL A 545 10.74 -38.34 0.39
C VAL A 545 9.63 -37.81 -0.52
N VAL A 546 8.62 -37.19 0.09
CA VAL A 546 7.50 -36.55 -0.60
C VAL A 546 7.50 -35.07 -0.28
N PHE A 547 7.51 -34.24 -1.32
CA PHE A 547 7.37 -32.79 -1.19
C PHE A 547 5.92 -32.39 -1.39
N VAL A 548 5.35 -31.72 -0.39
CA VAL A 548 3.95 -31.28 -0.35
C VAL A 548 3.87 -29.77 -0.20
N TYR A 549 3.17 -29.13 -1.13
CA TYR A 549 2.93 -27.70 -1.18
C TYR A 549 1.49 -27.41 -0.76
N ILE A 550 1.30 -26.55 0.23
CA ILE A 550 -0.04 -26.16 0.69
C ILE A 550 -0.17 -24.65 0.59
N THR A 551 -1.25 -24.20 -0.04
CA THR A 551 -1.65 -22.79 -0.07
C THR A 551 -3.15 -22.66 0.16
N ASP A 552 -3.62 -21.45 0.46
CA ASP A 552 -5.05 -21.15 0.55
C ASP A 552 -5.57 -20.37 -0.66
N GLU A 553 -6.81 -19.91 -0.59
CA GLU A 553 -7.47 -19.17 -1.67
C GLU A 553 -6.87 -17.79 -1.93
N SER A 554 -5.99 -17.28 -1.05
CA SER A 554 -5.22 -16.06 -1.32
C SER A 554 -4.26 -16.23 -2.51
N SER A 555 -3.89 -17.46 -2.84
CA SER A 555 -3.30 -17.82 -4.12
C SER A 555 -4.40 -18.02 -5.15
N PHE A 556 -4.63 -17.02 -6.01
CA PHE A 556 -5.66 -17.11 -7.07
C PHE A 556 -5.42 -18.28 -8.02
N MET A 557 -6.49 -18.83 -8.58
CA MET A 557 -6.45 -20.05 -9.38
C MET A 557 -5.45 -19.95 -10.53
N ASN A 558 -5.45 -18.83 -11.27
CA ASN A 558 -4.51 -18.61 -12.37
C ASN A 558 -3.03 -18.65 -11.92
N ALA A 559 -2.68 -17.89 -10.88
CA ALA A 559 -1.32 -17.81 -10.36
C ALA A 559 -0.89 -19.15 -9.75
N TRP A 560 -1.81 -19.83 -9.07
CA TRP A 560 -1.56 -21.14 -8.49
C TRP A 560 -1.33 -22.20 -9.58
N THR A 561 -2.15 -22.22 -10.64
CA THR A 561 -1.95 -23.09 -11.81
C THR A 561 -0.55 -22.90 -12.40
N GLU A 562 -0.14 -21.66 -12.66
CA GLU A 562 1.20 -21.37 -13.20
C GLU A 562 2.34 -21.92 -12.31
N SER A 563 2.15 -21.89 -11.00
CA SER A 563 3.11 -22.45 -10.05
C SER A 563 3.07 -23.98 -10.02
N VAL A 564 1.89 -24.60 -9.96
CA VAL A 564 1.73 -26.07 -9.97
C VAL A 564 2.41 -26.70 -11.19
N LEU A 565 2.31 -26.05 -12.35
CA LEU A 565 2.94 -26.53 -13.60
C LEU A 565 4.47 -26.50 -13.55
N LYS A 566 5.06 -25.62 -12.75
CA LYS A 566 6.53 -25.44 -12.65
C LYS A 566 7.14 -26.18 -11.47
N ILE A 567 6.41 -26.35 -10.39
CA ILE A 567 6.93 -26.89 -9.12
C ILE A 567 6.62 -28.39 -9.03
N PRO A 568 7.63 -29.27 -9.08
CA PRO A 568 7.42 -30.70 -8.87
C PRO A 568 7.06 -30.97 -7.39
N GLY A 569 6.05 -31.81 -7.17
CA GLY A 569 5.55 -32.17 -5.84
C GLY A 569 4.04 -32.39 -5.86
N ILE A 570 3.48 -32.68 -4.69
CA ILE A 570 2.05 -32.73 -4.45
C ILE A 570 1.59 -31.35 -4.02
N HIS A 571 0.49 -30.85 -4.57
CA HIS A 571 -0.03 -29.51 -4.27
C HIS A 571 -1.47 -29.59 -3.77
N TYR A 572 -1.74 -28.81 -2.73
CA TYR A 572 -3.06 -28.58 -2.19
C TYR A 572 -3.37 -27.09 -2.17
N ARG A 573 -4.57 -26.75 -2.65
CA ARG A 573 -5.16 -25.42 -2.48
C ARG A 573 -6.41 -25.56 -1.63
N ILE A 574 -6.34 -25.07 -0.40
CA ILE A 574 -7.38 -25.27 0.62
C ILE A 574 -8.16 -23.99 0.87
N SER A 575 -9.33 -24.11 1.51
CA SER A 575 -10.10 -22.94 1.91
C SER A 575 -9.36 -22.12 2.96
N SER A 576 -9.50 -20.79 2.96
CA SER A 576 -8.92 -19.93 4.00
C SER A 576 -9.43 -20.24 5.42
N MET A 577 -10.62 -20.86 5.57
CA MET A 577 -11.08 -21.35 6.87
C MET A 577 -10.21 -22.49 7.39
N LYS A 578 -10.03 -23.53 6.56
CA LYS A 578 -9.12 -24.65 6.88
C LYS A 578 -7.68 -24.19 7.09
N TRP A 579 -7.19 -23.22 6.31
CA TRP A 579 -5.86 -22.64 6.48
C TRP A 579 -5.65 -22.02 7.87
N LYS A 580 -6.64 -21.27 8.39
CA LYS A 580 -6.58 -20.63 9.71
C LYS A 580 -6.47 -21.61 10.88
N GLU A 581 -6.90 -22.85 10.69
CA GLU A 581 -6.82 -23.90 11.70
C GLU A 581 -5.45 -24.60 11.72
N ILE A 582 -4.63 -24.42 10.68
CA ILE A 582 -3.27 -24.98 10.63
C ILE A 582 -2.36 -24.16 11.56
N PRO A 583 -1.58 -24.81 12.45
CA PRO A 583 -0.76 -24.11 13.43
C PRO A 583 0.51 -23.52 12.79
N ILE A 584 0.41 -22.36 12.14
CA ILE A 584 1.52 -21.65 11.47
C ILE A 584 2.10 -20.56 12.39
N PRO A 585 3.23 -20.79 13.07
CA PRO A 585 3.86 -19.76 13.89
C PRO A 585 4.53 -18.70 13.01
N GLY A 586 4.27 -17.41 13.28
CA GLY A 586 4.98 -16.29 12.68
C GLY A 586 4.54 -15.91 11.24
N GLY A 587 4.48 -16.86 10.30
CA GLY A 587 4.08 -16.57 8.92
C GLY A 587 4.55 -17.60 7.90
N ILE A 588 4.52 -17.24 6.62
CA ILE A 588 5.00 -18.06 5.50
C ILE A 588 6.29 -17.49 4.86
N PRO A 589 7.16 -18.34 4.27
CA PRO A 589 7.05 -19.79 4.15
C PRO A 589 7.16 -20.48 5.51
N GLN A 590 6.39 -21.56 5.68
CA GLN A 590 6.45 -22.40 6.86
C GLN A 590 6.72 -23.84 6.43
N TYR A 591 7.79 -24.42 6.98
CA TYR A 591 8.21 -25.77 6.67
C TYR A 591 7.90 -26.72 7.83
N TYR A 592 7.48 -27.94 7.49
CA TYR A 592 7.39 -29.05 8.44
C TYR A 592 7.99 -30.32 7.84
N LEU A 593 8.72 -31.07 8.64
CA LEU A 593 9.25 -32.38 8.26
C LEU A 593 8.66 -33.46 9.15
N TYR A 594 8.10 -34.49 8.52
CA TYR A 594 7.60 -35.69 9.16
C TYR A 594 8.48 -36.88 8.77
N ASP A 595 8.84 -37.70 9.75
CA ASP A 595 9.63 -38.92 9.55
C ASP A 595 8.80 -40.06 8.95
N ARG A 596 9.47 -41.20 8.68
CA ARG A 596 8.83 -42.41 8.12
C ARG A 596 7.77 -43.04 9.03
N GLN A 597 7.74 -42.69 10.32
CA GLN A 597 6.73 -43.13 11.29
C GLN A 597 5.54 -42.16 11.37
N GLY A 598 5.57 -41.07 10.58
CA GLY A 598 4.52 -40.08 10.52
C GLY A 598 4.55 -39.10 11.68
N LYS A 599 5.69 -38.93 12.36
CA LYS A 599 5.87 -37.96 13.45
C LYS A 599 6.56 -36.69 12.92
N LYS A 600 6.05 -35.52 13.30
CA LYS A 600 6.73 -34.24 13.05
C LYS A 600 8.05 -34.18 13.84
N ILE A 601 9.16 -34.04 13.15
CA ILE A 601 10.51 -34.02 13.73
C ILE A 601 11.22 -32.67 13.58
N TRP A 602 10.74 -31.80 12.69
CA TRP A 602 11.33 -30.48 12.47
C TRP A 602 10.30 -29.47 11.92
N GLU A 603 10.52 -28.20 12.23
CA GLU A 603 9.73 -27.07 11.73
C GLU A 603 10.59 -25.81 11.60
N GLN A 604 10.27 -24.95 10.64
CA GLN A 604 10.99 -23.69 10.42
C GLN A 604 10.09 -22.64 9.77
N THR A 605 10.19 -21.40 10.25
CA THR A 605 9.50 -20.23 9.68
C THR A 605 10.48 -19.35 8.91
N GLY A 606 10.09 -18.88 7.73
CA GLY A 606 10.92 -18.02 6.89
C GLY A 606 11.99 -18.79 6.10
N PHE A 607 12.68 -18.07 5.21
CA PHE A 607 13.68 -18.66 4.31
C PHE A 607 14.90 -17.75 4.13
N ASN A 608 16.08 -18.35 4.22
CA ASN A 608 17.40 -17.81 3.85
C ASN A 608 18.35 -18.98 3.48
N ASP A 609 19.58 -18.67 3.10
CA ASP A 609 20.56 -19.69 2.67
C ASP A 609 20.98 -20.66 3.78
N GLU A 610 20.91 -20.26 5.05
CA GLU A 610 21.20 -21.14 6.19
C GLU A 610 20.07 -22.15 6.40
N VAL A 611 18.82 -21.71 6.25
CA VAL A 611 17.64 -22.57 6.30
C VAL A 611 17.69 -23.63 5.19
N LEU A 612 18.14 -23.29 3.97
CA LEU A 612 18.31 -24.28 2.90
C LEU A 612 19.28 -25.41 3.29
N LYS A 613 20.39 -25.06 3.95
CA LYS A 613 21.37 -26.05 4.45
C LYS A 613 20.77 -26.92 5.54
N ASP A 614 20.01 -26.33 6.47
CA ASP A 614 19.34 -27.11 7.52
C ASP A 614 18.30 -28.06 6.92
N ILE A 615 17.50 -27.62 5.95
CA ILE A 615 16.54 -28.49 5.22
C ILE A 615 17.24 -29.73 4.65
N GLU A 616 18.37 -29.56 3.95
CA GLU A 616 19.15 -30.69 3.41
C GLU A 616 19.62 -31.63 4.52
N VAL A 617 20.10 -31.10 5.65
CA VAL A 617 20.54 -31.91 6.80
C VAL A 617 19.37 -32.69 7.42
N GLN A 618 18.23 -32.05 7.66
CA GLN A 618 17.10 -32.69 8.34
C GLN A 618 16.44 -33.76 7.46
N ILE A 619 16.28 -33.51 6.16
CA ILE A 619 15.73 -34.51 5.23
C ILE A 619 16.64 -35.73 5.17
N ASN A 620 17.96 -35.56 5.06
CA ASN A 620 18.88 -36.68 5.01
C ASN A 620 18.86 -37.50 6.32
N LYS A 621 18.82 -36.83 7.48
CA LYS A 621 18.66 -37.50 8.79
C LYS A 621 17.36 -38.30 8.90
N ALA A 622 16.27 -37.82 8.28
CA ALA A 622 14.99 -38.50 8.31
C ALA A 622 14.93 -39.71 7.35
N LEU A 623 15.83 -39.76 6.35
CA LEU A 623 15.93 -40.83 5.36
C LEU A 623 16.86 -41.97 5.79
N GLU A 624 17.78 -41.71 6.73
CA GLU A 624 18.54 -42.72 7.47
C GLU A 624 17.62 -43.54 8.38
#